data_AF-A0A0D3V795-F1
#
_entry.id   AF-A0A0D3V795-F1
#
_cell.length_a   1.000
_cell.length_b   1.000
_cell.length_c   1.000
_cell.angle_alpha   90.00
_cell.angle_beta   90.00
_cell.angle_gamma   90.00
#
_symmetry.space_group_name_H-M   'P 1'
#
loop_
_entity.id
_entity.type
_entity.pdbx_description
1 polymer ?
#
loop_
_entity_poly.entity_id
_entity_poly.type
_entity_poly.pdbx_seq_one_letter_code
_entity_poly.pdbx_strand_id
1 'polypeptide(L)'
;MQSTVYFNRTIEALRRLETYGYQVAYYILQDEDLAMDATKMTLLALAQEDRFYNMPLVVQRAKMRKMIIRESIVIKRKSKTLIYF
;
A
#
# COMPACT_ATOMS: atom_id res chain seq x y z
N MET A 1 0.98 11.65 25.25
CA MET A 1 -0.41 11.14 25.16
C MET A 1 -1.04 11.36 23.79
N GLN A 2 -0.99 12.56 23.19
CA GLN A 2 -1.55 12.77 21.84
C GLN A 2 -0.87 11.93 20.74
N SER A 3 0.46 11.78 20.78
CA SER A 3 1.22 11.00 19.78
C SER A 3 0.80 9.52 19.71
N THR A 4 0.54 8.87 20.85
CA THR A 4 0.10 7.47 20.92
C THR A 4 -1.28 7.27 20.31
N VAL A 5 -2.20 8.22 20.52
CA VAL A 5 -3.54 8.18 19.94
C VAL A 5 -3.49 8.36 18.42
N TYR A 6 -2.66 9.29 17.95
CA TYR A 6 -2.43 9.47 16.50
C TYR A 6 -1.85 8.23 15.85
N PHE A 7 -0.84 7.63 16.48
CA PHE A 7 -0.22 6.40 15.99
C PHE A 7 -1.22 5.24 15.89
N ASN A 8 -2.05 5.03 16.92
CA ASN A 8 -3.06 3.97 16.91
C ASN A 8 -4.11 4.17 15.82
N ARG A 9 -4.60 5.40 15.61
CA ARG A 9 -5.55 5.72 14.53
C ARG A 9 -4.96 5.50 13.15
N THR A 10 -3.68 5.82 12.96
CA THR A 10 -2.96 5.53 11.71
C THR A 10 -2.86 4.02 11.48
N ILE A 11 -2.49 3.24 12.50
CA ILE A 11 -2.44 1.77 12.38
C ILE A 11 -3.80 1.20 11.99
N GLU A 12 -4.89 1.64 12.64
CA GLU A 12 -6.23 1.18 12.30
C GLU A 12 -6.64 1.52 10.87
N ALA A 13 -6.33 2.74 10.42
CA ALA A 13 -6.59 3.16 9.04
C ALA A 13 -5.82 2.29 8.03
N LEU A 14 -4.55 2.00 8.30
CA LEU A 14 -3.70 1.17 7.44
C LEU A 14 -4.15 -0.30 7.41
N ARG A 15 -4.48 -0.89 8.57
CA ARG A 15 -5.00 -2.27 8.66
C ARG A 15 -6.25 -2.49 7.82
N ARG A 16 -7.15 -1.49 7.77
CA ARG A 16 -8.36 -1.55 6.93
C ARG A 16 -8.07 -1.56 5.43
N LEU A 17 -6.88 -1.12 5.02
CA LEU A 17 -6.46 -1.03 3.62
C LEU A 17 -5.55 -2.18 3.19
N GLU A 18 -4.97 -2.92 4.14
CA GLU A 18 -4.02 -3.99 3.90
C GLU A 18 -4.56 -5.06 2.96
N THR A 19 -5.72 -5.67 3.30
CA THR A 19 -6.35 -6.69 2.45
C THR A 19 -6.70 -6.16 1.07
N TYR A 20 -7.22 -4.94 0.99
CA TYR A 20 -7.57 -4.31 -0.29
C TYR A 20 -6.33 -4.08 -1.17
N GLY A 21 -5.25 -3.58 -0.57
CA GLY A 21 -3.97 -3.39 -1.23
C GLY A 21 -3.41 -4.69 -1.78
N TYR A 22 -3.36 -5.71 -0.93
CA TYR A 22 -2.86 -7.03 -1.28
C TYR A 22 -3.64 -7.62 -2.45
N GLN A 23 -4.97 -7.59 -2.42
CA GLN A 23 -5.79 -8.11 -3.52
C GLN A 23 -5.51 -7.41 -4.85
N VAL A 24 -5.36 -6.08 -4.83
CA VAL A 24 -5.03 -5.32 -6.04
C VAL A 24 -3.62 -5.65 -6.54
N ALA A 25 -2.64 -5.72 -5.65
CA ALA A 25 -1.27 -6.05 -6.00
C ALA A 25 -1.17 -7.47 -6.56
N TYR A 26 -1.79 -8.44 -5.90
CA TYR A 26 -1.82 -9.84 -6.31
C TYR A 26 -2.49 -10.01 -7.69
N TYR A 27 -3.60 -9.31 -7.94
CA TYR A 27 -4.23 -9.33 -9.26
C TYR A 27 -3.26 -8.88 -10.37
N ILE A 28 -2.42 -7.88 -10.11
CA ILE A 28 -1.48 -7.32 -11.10
C ILE A 28 -0.22 -8.18 -11.24
N LEU A 29 0.33 -8.64 -10.12
CA LEU A 29 1.64 -9.29 -10.04
C LEU A 29 1.55 -10.80 -10.22
N GLN A 30 0.43 -11.43 -9.81
CA GLN A 30 0.20 -12.88 -9.83
C GLN A 30 1.29 -13.65 -9.06
N ASP A 31 1.85 -13.01 -8.04
CA ASP A 31 2.94 -13.50 -7.21
C ASP A 31 2.69 -12.99 -5.78
N GLU A 32 2.64 -13.91 -4.82
CA GLU A 32 2.26 -13.60 -3.44
C GLU A 32 3.32 -12.74 -2.73
N ASP A 33 4.59 -13.08 -2.88
CA ASP A 33 5.70 -12.38 -2.23
C ASP A 33 5.80 -10.94 -2.76
N LEU A 34 5.75 -10.77 -4.08
CA LEU A 34 5.78 -9.44 -4.69
C LEU A 34 4.54 -8.61 -4.31
N ALA A 35 3.37 -9.25 -4.18
CA ALA A 35 2.14 -8.57 -3.75
C ALA A 35 2.21 -8.13 -2.28
N MET A 36 2.76 -8.96 -1.40
CA MET A 36 3.02 -8.62 0.00
C MET A 36 3.97 -7.43 0.09
N ASP A 37 5.08 -7.46 -0.64
CA ASP A 37 6.07 -6.37 -0.65
C ASP A 37 5.49 -5.07 -1.19
N ALA A 38 4.77 -5.11 -2.31
CA ALA A 38 4.09 -3.94 -2.87
C ALA A 38 3.12 -3.31 -1.87
N THR A 39 2.36 -4.16 -1.16
CA THR A 39 1.38 -3.72 -0.16
C THR A 39 2.06 -3.08 1.03
N LYS A 40 3.10 -3.74 1.58
CA LYS A 40 3.88 -3.23 2.71
C LYS A 40 4.50 -1.88 2.39
N MET A 41 5.16 -1.76 1.23
CA MET A 41 5.80 -0.50 0.81
C MET A 41 4.77 0.62 0.63
N THR A 42 3.61 0.30 0.07
CA THR A 42 2.52 1.28 -0.08
C THR A 42 1.96 1.73 1.26
N LEU A 43 1.72 0.81 2.20
CA LEU A 43 1.23 1.15 3.54
C LEU A 43 2.24 2.01 4.32
N LEU A 44 3.54 1.72 4.20
CA LEU A 44 4.59 2.53 4.82
C LEU A 44 4.62 3.95 4.23
N ALA A 45 4.46 4.10 2.91
CA ALA A 45 4.39 5.40 2.28
C ALA A 45 3.13 6.19 2.69
N LEU A 46 1.98 5.52 2.83
CA LEU A 46 0.75 6.14 3.34
C LEU A 46 0.86 6.53 4.82
N ALA A 47 1.61 5.77 5.62
CA ALA A 47 1.86 6.09 7.03
C ALA A 47 2.64 7.40 7.21
N GLN A 48 3.46 7.76 6.23
CA GLN A 48 4.22 9.01 6.21
C GLN A 48 3.40 10.21 5.71
N GLU A 49 2.20 9.99 5.14
CA GLU A 49 1.34 11.09 4.74
C GLU A 49 0.67 11.73 5.96
N ASP A 50 0.88 13.04 6.11
CA ASP A 50 0.28 13.80 7.19
C ASP A 50 -1.24 13.66 7.22
N ARG A 51 -1.75 13.32 8.41
CA ARG A 51 -3.19 13.23 8.70
C ARG A 51 -3.95 12.24 7.79
N PHE A 52 -3.28 11.23 7.22
CA PHE A 52 -3.93 10.19 6.42
C PHE A 52 -5.16 9.58 7.12
N TYR A 53 -5.04 9.28 8.41
CA TYR A 53 -6.12 8.73 9.24
C TYR A 53 -7.34 9.66 9.40
N ASN A 54 -7.18 10.98 9.21
CA ASN A 54 -8.28 11.95 9.26
C ASN A 54 -9.04 12.07 7.94
N MET A 55 -8.49 11.52 6.85
CA MET A 55 -9.17 11.58 5.56
C MET A 55 -10.39 10.66 5.56
N PRO A 56 -11.46 11.00 4.81
CA PRO A 56 -12.57 10.07 4.60
C PRO A 56 -12.08 8.74 4.02
N LEU A 57 -12.70 7.62 4.42
CA LEU A 57 -12.30 6.28 3.97
C LEU A 57 -12.25 6.16 2.43
N VAL A 58 -13.16 6.83 1.72
CA VAL A 58 -13.18 6.87 0.25
C VAL A 58 -11.89 7.48 -0.31
N VAL A 59 -11.39 8.55 0.31
CA VAL A 59 -10.14 9.21 -0.08
C VAL A 59 -8.94 8.34 0.25
N GLN A 60 -8.94 7.70 1.43
CA GLN A 60 -7.90 6.74 1.83
C GLN A 60 -7.80 5.58 0.82
N ARG A 61 -8.94 4.98 0.43
CA ARG A 61 -9.00 3.91 -0.58
C ARG A 61 -8.55 4.39 -1.95
N ALA A 62 -8.93 5.60 -2.37
CA ALA A 62 -8.50 6.15 -3.65
C ALA A 62 -6.97 6.34 -3.71
N LYS A 63 -6.37 6.86 -2.62
CA LYS A 63 -4.92 6.98 -2.47
C LYS A 63 -4.22 5.63 -2.49
N MET A 64 -4.69 4.69 -1.68
CA MET A 64 -4.20 3.31 -1.66
C MET A 64 -4.20 2.69 -3.06
N ARG A 65 -5.34 2.76 -3.76
CA ARG A 65 -5.49 2.24 -5.12
C ARG A 65 -4.48 2.85 -6.08
N LYS A 66 -4.33 4.18 -6.07
CA LYS A 66 -3.41 4.88 -6.97
C LYS A 66 -1.96 4.45 -6.74
N MET A 67 -1.54 4.38 -5.47
CA MET A 67 -0.18 4.03 -5.11
C MET A 67 0.12 2.56 -5.36
N ILE A 68 -0.76 1.65 -4.94
CA ILE A 68 -0.53 0.20 -5.08
C ILE A 68 -0.46 -0.22 -6.55
N ILE A 69 -1.27 0.38 -7.44
CA ILE A 69 -1.20 0.13 -8.89
C ILE A 69 0.15 0.61 -9.43
N ARG A 70 0.60 1.80 -9.04
CA ARG A 70 1.89 2.36 -9.47
C ARG A 70 3.04 1.45 -9.04
N GLU A 71 3.11 1.10 -7.76
CA GLU A 71 4.18 0.24 -7.22
C GLU A 71 4.17 -1.14 -7.87
N SER A 72 2.99 -1.76 -8.03
CA SER A 72 2.85 -3.06 -8.70
C SER A 72 3.35 -3.02 -10.14
N ILE A 73 3.08 -1.94 -10.89
CA ILE A 73 3.60 -1.77 -12.26
C ILE A 73 5.13 -1.63 -12.25
N VAL A 74 5.69 -0.87 -11.31
CA VAL A 74 7.15 -0.70 -11.18
C VAL A 74 7.84 -2.02 -10.87
N ILE A 75 7.31 -2.78 -9.91
CA ILE A 75 7.82 -4.11 -9.54
C ILE A 75 7.75 -5.06 -10.74
N LYS A 76 6.60 -5.13 -11.43
CA LYS A 76 6.41 -5.98 -12.60
C LYS A 76 7.38 -5.66 -13.75
N ARG A 77 7.76 -4.38 -13.90
CA ARG A 77 8.77 -3.98 -14.88
C ARG A 77 10.16 -4.47 -14.46
N LYS A 78 10.53 -4.27 -13.19
CA LYS A 78 11.83 -4.72 -12.64
C LYS A 78 11.99 -6.25 -12.72
N SER A 79 10.95 -7.01 -12.38
CA SER A 79 11.00 -8.48 -12.45
C SER A 79 11.19 -9.00 -13.87
N LYS A 80 10.59 -8.33 -14.88
CA LYS A 80 10.84 -8.67 -16.29
C LYS A 80 12.25 -8.34 -16.75
N THR A 81 12.86 -7.26 -16.26
CA THR A 81 14.24 -6.89 -16.63
C THR A 81 15.28 -7.88 -16.10
N LEU A 82 15.01 -8.52 -14.96
CA LEU A 82 15.92 -9.51 -14.35
C LEU A 82 16.02 -10.85 -15.10
N ILE A 83 15.14 -11.12 -16.09
CA ILE A 83 15.12 -12.38 -16.86
C ILE A 83 15.99 -12.28 -18.13
N TYR A 84 16.52 -11.10 -18.48
CA TYR A 84 17.29 -10.86 -19.71
C TYR A 84 18.81 -10.73 -19.52
N PHE A 85 19.36 -11.21 -18.41
CA PHE A 85 20.81 -11.31 -18.16
C PHE A 85 21.16 -12.71 -17.66
#